data_AF-A0A3M2H7A6-F1
#
_entry.id   AF-A0A3M2H7A6-F1
#
_cell.length_a   1.000
_cell.length_b   1.000
_cell.length_c   1.000
_cell.angle_alpha   90.00
_cell.angle_beta   90.00
_cell.angle_gamma   90.00
#
_symmetry.space_group_name_H-M   'P 1'
#
loop_
_entity.id
_entity.type
_entity.pdbx_description
1 polymer ?
#
loop_
_entity_poly.entity_id
_entity_poly.type
_entity_poly.pdbx_seq_one_letter_code
_entity_poly.pdbx_strand_id
1 'polypeptide(L)'
;RFGLWDWLVVVLPGLGLSLLVEFLQNFTYNRISTMSDTFNNFLGTAIGAVVIDRIYLQFGNHVKRFLETLFSRKPEMIMAAMLLCLIGLVTLAPYNFEVSVEKLVDRLQAFLGNPFATGPEFPAEAMLTVLLYAAFSYYFIRGVWLYFPGGRRPGILIGVVAFCALTALALELSQFTLRDRRRSLLDPLLAWWGIAVGAAIALAQMKRLASRPELSRSLWHRMEYLIRTNQQFLNGLGVTYFLFFAAFAFLPLGIQWDTTRLGTKWEFFYHPYQWMFVAKENRLVIVLDWLEIGLLFFAQGFFVANWINRYGAGENPRSRVWGITGLMLTLAIGARFFIFTQAPHWTQLLAGGVGIWWGIVFEEFFDFIFTRHPYDETIPVRPPVG
;
A
#
# COMPACT_ATOMS: atom_id res chain seq x y z
N ARG A 1 -9.60 -25.89 -25.39
CA ARG A 1 -10.91 -25.22 -25.49
C ARG A 1 -11.63 -25.58 -24.20
N PHE A 2 -12.07 -24.60 -23.40
CA PHE A 2 -12.93 -24.89 -22.25
C PHE A 2 -14.18 -25.61 -22.75
N GLY A 3 -14.42 -26.81 -22.23
CA GLY A 3 -15.69 -27.48 -22.40
C GLY A 3 -16.76 -26.86 -21.50
N LEU A 4 -18.02 -27.23 -21.73
CA LEU A 4 -19.12 -26.87 -20.83
C LEU A 4 -18.83 -27.26 -19.38
N TRP A 5 -18.14 -28.40 -19.18
CA TRP A 5 -17.76 -28.85 -17.85
C TRP A 5 -16.77 -27.92 -17.15
N ASP A 6 -15.76 -27.42 -17.86
CA ASP A 6 -14.78 -26.49 -17.28
C ASP A 6 -15.46 -25.17 -16.86
N TRP A 7 -16.40 -24.70 -17.67
CA TRP A 7 -17.26 -23.55 -17.34
C TRP A 7 -18.08 -23.78 -16.08
N LEU A 8 -18.72 -24.94 -15.95
CA LEU A 8 -19.50 -25.29 -14.77
C LEU A 8 -18.61 -25.39 -13.53
N VAL A 9 -17.41 -25.97 -13.64
CA VAL A 9 -16.47 -26.13 -12.52
C VAL A 9 -15.90 -24.80 -12.04
N VAL A 10 -15.79 -23.77 -12.88
CA VAL A 10 -15.32 -22.43 -12.45
C VAL A 10 -16.47 -21.54 -11.98
N VAL A 11 -17.59 -21.53 -12.71
CA VAL A 11 -18.71 -20.62 -12.44
C VAL A 11 -19.54 -21.10 -11.24
N LEU A 12 -19.79 -22.40 -11.08
CA LEU A 12 -20.63 -22.90 -9.99
C LEU A 12 -20.01 -22.65 -8.60
N PRO A 13 -18.69 -22.85 -8.36
CA PRO A 13 -18.11 -22.48 -7.08
C PRO A 13 -18.10 -20.98 -6.84
N GLY A 14 -17.86 -20.16 -7.86
CA GLY A 14 -17.92 -18.70 -7.72
C GLY A 14 -19.33 -18.20 -7.40
N LEU A 15 -20.34 -18.75 -8.07
CA LEU A 15 -21.75 -18.50 -7.77
C LEU A 15 -22.14 -19.06 -6.40
N GLY A 16 -21.66 -20.25 -6.03
CA GLY A 16 -21.86 -20.84 -4.71
C GLY A 16 -21.26 -20.00 -3.59
N LEU A 17 -20.04 -19.48 -3.79
CA LEU A 17 -19.40 -18.55 -2.87
C LEU A 17 -20.17 -17.23 -2.78
N SER A 18 -20.62 -16.68 -3.92
CA SER A 18 -21.46 -15.49 -3.93
C SER A 18 -22.79 -15.69 -3.21
N LEU A 19 -23.47 -16.80 -3.44
CA LEU A 19 -24.73 -17.12 -2.77
C LEU A 19 -24.52 -17.37 -1.28
N LEU A 20 -23.40 -17.98 -0.89
CA LEU A 20 -23.02 -18.15 0.50
C LEU A 20 -22.76 -16.80 1.17
N VAL A 21 -22.02 -15.90 0.52
CA VAL A 21 -21.77 -14.54 1.01
C VAL A 21 -23.09 -13.77 1.16
N GLU A 22 -24.00 -13.87 0.19
CA GLU A 22 -25.32 -13.24 0.25
C GLU A 22 -26.20 -13.85 1.36
N PHE A 23 -26.19 -15.17 1.51
CA PHE A 23 -26.86 -15.90 2.57
C PHE A 23 -26.34 -15.46 3.95
N LEU A 24 -25.03 -15.37 4.13
CA LEU A 24 -24.41 -14.88 5.37
C LEU A 24 -24.77 -13.43 5.64
N GLN A 25 -24.89 -12.61 4.60
CA GLN A 25 -25.29 -11.21 4.72
C GLN A 25 -26.76 -11.04 5.10
N ASN A 26 -27.65 -11.98 4.77
CA ASN A 26 -29.04 -11.97 5.24
C ASN A 26 -29.16 -12.12 6.77
N PHE A 27 -28.14 -12.69 7.44
CA PHE A 27 -28.09 -12.71 8.91
C PHE A 27 -27.57 -11.41 9.53
N THR A 28 -27.23 -10.41 8.70
CA THR A 28 -26.76 -9.13 9.21
C THR A 28 -27.89 -8.10 9.24
N TYR A 29 -28.14 -7.55 10.43
CA TYR A 29 -29.34 -6.80 10.86
C TYR A 29 -29.85 -5.62 9.99
N ASN A 30 -29.13 -5.18 8.95
CA ASN A 30 -29.45 -3.97 8.17
C ASN A 30 -29.18 -4.11 6.66
N ARG A 31 -28.92 -5.30 6.13
CA ARG A 31 -28.71 -5.48 4.69
C ARG A 31 -29.94 -6.11 4.05
N ILE A 32 -30.55 -5.38 3.12
CA ILE A 32 -31.52 -5.96 2.19
C ILE A 32 -30.69 -6.50 1.04
N SER A 33 -30.58 -7.83 0.95
CA SER A 33 -30.08 -8.48 -0.25
C SER A 33 -30.90 -8.00 -1.44
N THR A 34 -30.26 -7.33 -2.40
CA THR A 34 -30.94 -6.90 -3.62
C THR A 34 -30.62 -7.88 -4.75
N MET A 35 -31.58 -8.10 -5.65
CA MET A 35 -31.34 -8.82 -6.91
C MET A 35 -30.13 -8.25 -7.66
N SER A 36 -29.85 -6.95 -7.50
CA SER A 36 -28.68 -6.27 -8.08
C SER A 36 -27.36 -6.80 -7.51
N ASP A 37 -27.26 -7.07 -6.20
CA ASP A 37 -26.05 -7.59 -5.57
C ASP A 37 -25.73 -9.01 -6.07
N THR A 38 -26.75 -9.87 -6.11
CA THR A 38 -26.60 -11.24 -6.64
C THR A 38 -26.24 -11.21 -8.13
N PHE A 39 -26.85 -10.32 -8.92
CA PHE A 39 -26.53 -10.15 -10.33
C PHE A 39 -25.11 -9.63 -10.56
N ASN A 40 -24.65 -8.65 -9.78
CA ASN A 40 -23.30 -8.10 -9.90
C ASN A 40 -22.23 -9.12 -9.54
N ASN A 41 -22.45 -9.93 -8.50
CA ASN A 41 -21.53 -11.00 -8.13
C ASN A 41 -21.51 -12.13 -9.17
N PHE A 42 -22.68 -12.48 -9.73
CA PHE A 42 -22.75 -13.42 -10.84
C PHE A 42 -22.01 -12.89 -12.07
N LEU A 43 -22.25 -11.63 -12.44
CA LEU A 43 -21.61 -10.98 -13.57
C LEU A 43 -20.09 -10.92 -13.37
N GLY A 44 -19.62 -10.57 -12.17
CA GLY A 44 -18.21 -10.59 -11.82
C GLY A 44 -17.59 -11.99 -11.95
N THR A 45 -18.28 -13.02 -11.46
CA THR A 45 -17.85 -14.42 -11.60
C THR A 45 -17.79 -14.86 -13.06
N ALA A 46 -18.80 -14.50 -13.85
CA ALA A 46 -18.86 -14.82 -15.27
C ALA A 46 -17.77 -14.09 -16.06
N ILE A 47 -17.54 -12.81 -15.81
CA ILE A 47 -16.43 -12.04 -16.40
C ILE A 47 -15.10 -12.65 -16.00
N GLY A 48 -14.91 -13.00 -14.72
CA GLY A 48 -13.70 -13.69 -14.24
C GLY A 48 -13.45 -15.01 -14.97
N ALA A 49 -14.48 -15.82 -15.16
CA ALA A 49 -14.40 -17.06 -15.92
C ALA A 49 -14.06 -16.81 -17.40
N VAL A 50 -14.66 -15.78 -18.04
CA VAL A 50 -14.30 -15.36 -19.41
C VAL A 50 -12.84 -14.91 -19.47
N VAL A 51 -12.36 -14.15 -18.50
CA VAL A 51 -10.96 -13.71 -18.43
C VAL A 51 -10.02 -14.90 -18.28
N ILE A 52 -10.36 -15.88 -17.43
CA ILE A 52 -9.56 -17.10 -17.31
C ILE A 52 -9.56 -17.88 -18.64
N ASP A 53 -10.73 -18.13 -19.24
CA ASP A 53 -10.85 -18.89 -20.49
C ASP A 53 -10.14 -18.20 -21.67
N ARG A 54 -10.41 -16.91 -21.87
CA ARG A 54 -9.97 -16.18 -23.07
C ARG A 54 -8.63 -15.49 -22.92
N ILE A 55 -8.27 -15.07 -21.72
CA ILE A 55 -7.00 -14.37 -21.49
C ILE A 55 -5.99 -15.34 -20.89
N TYR A 56 -6.31 -15.99 -19.78
CA TYR A 56 -5.33 -16.84 -19.10
C TYR A 56 -5.03 -18.14 -19.85
N LEU A 57 -5.98 -18.83 -20.48
CA LEU A 57 -5.63 -20.07 -21.19
C LEU A 57 -5.03 -19.82 -22.57
N GLN A 58 -5.53 -18.81 -23.29
CA GLN A 58 -5.01 -18.48 -24.61
C GLN A 58 -3.63 -17.82 -24.54
N PHE A 59 -3.40 -16.99 -23.52
CA PHE A 59 -2.13 -16.28 -23.33
C PHE A 59 -1.35 -16.79 -22.12
N GLY A 60 -1.74 -17.90 -21.48
CA GLY A 60 -1.14 -18.36 -20.22
C GLY A 60 0.36 -18.56 -20.28
N ASN A 61 0.86 -19.10 -21.40
CA ASN A 61 2.30 -19.21 -21.63
C ASN A 61 2.96 -17.83 -21.79
N HIS A 62 2.29 -16.87 -22.42
CA HIS A 62 2.78 -15.50 -22.56
C HIS A 62 2.75 -14.75 -21.23
N VAL A 63 1.65 -14.85 -20.47
CA VAL A 63 1.47 -14.28 -19.14
C VAL A 63 2.48 -14.89 -18.18
N LYS A 64 2.62 -16.22 -18.15
CA LYS A 64 3.63 -16.91 -17.33
C LYS A 64 5.03 -16.45 -17.69
N ARG A 65 5.41 -16.46 -18.97
CA ARG A 65 6.74 -15.97 -19.41
C ARG A 65 6.94 -14.51 -19.06
N PHE A 66 5.91 -13.68 -19.18
CA PHE A 66 5.95 -12.28 -18.82
C PHE A 66 6.16 -12.10 -17.30
N LEU A 67 5.40 -12.81 -16.47
CA LEU A 67 5.55 -12.80 -15.01
C LEU A 67 6.91 -13.35 -14.58
N GLU A 68 7.39 -14.44 -15.18
CA GLU A 68 8.74 -14.96 -14.95
C GLU A 68 9.81 -13.95 -15.36
N THR A 69 9.62 -13.27 -16.50
CA THR A 69 10.53 -12.22 -16.97
C THR A 69 10.54 -11.04 -16.00
N LEU A 70 9.38 -10.62 -15.50
CA LEU A 70 9.28 -9.47 -14.60
C LEU A 70 9.73 -9.76 -13.17
N PHE A 71 9.44 -10.94 -12.63
CA PHE A 71 9.52 -11.19 -11.19
C PHE A 71 10.50 -12.30 -10.79
N SER A 72 10.73 -13.30 -11.65
CA SER A 72 11.59 -14.43 -11.28
C SER A 72 13.02 -13.95 -10.97
N ARG A 73 13.45 -14.17 -9.71
CA ARG A 73 14.75 -13.78 -9.15
C ARG A 73 15.06 -12.27 -9.23
N LYS A 74 14.01 -11.43 -9.20
CA LYS A 74 14.12 -9.97 -9.29
C LYS A 74 13.48 -9.31 -8.06
N PRO A 75 14.14 -9.32 -6.89
CA PRO A 75 13.56 -8.88 -5.63
C PRO A 75 12.99 -7.46 -5.66
N GLU A 76 13.67 -6.49 -6.30
CA GLU A 76 13.15 -5.12 -6.44
C GLU A 76 11.85 -5.07 -7.27
N MET A 77 11.71 -5.92 -8.30
CA MET A 77 10.48 -5.97 -9.10
C MET A 77 9.32 -6.60 -8.31
N ILE A 78 9.61 -7.63 -7.52
CA ILE A 78 8.63 -8.25 -6.62
C ILE A 78 8.12 -7.21 -5.62
N MET A 79 9.02 -6.47 -4.96
CA MET A 79 8.65 -5.40 -4.03
C MET A 79 7.84 -4.30 -4.69
N ALA A 80 8.24 -3.86 -5.89
CA ALA A 80 7.49 -2.85 -6.62
C ALA A 80 6.06 -3.32 -6.92
N ALA A 81 5.87 -4.57 -7.34
CA ALA A 81 4.54 -5.13 -7.58
C ALA A 81 3.71 -5.22 -6.28
N MET A 82 4.30 -5.66 -5.18
CA MET A 82 3.60 -5.70 -3.89
C MET A 82 3.15 -4.31 -3.44
N LEU A 83 4.04 -3.31 -3.53
CA LEU A 83 3.71 -1.93 -3.18
C LEU A 83 2.64 -1.36 -4.10
N LEU A 84 2.69 -1.67 -5.40
CA LEU A 84 1.64 -1.27 -6.33
C LEU A 84 0.30 -1.91 -6.00
N CYS A 85 0.28 -3.20 -5.65
CA CYS A 85 -0.92 -3.89 -5.17
C CYS A 85 -1.44 -3.24 -3.89
N LEU A 86 -0.58 -2.93 -2.93
CA LEU A 86 -0.97 -2.24 -1.69
C LEU A 86 -1.57 -0.86 -1.98
N ILE A 87 -0.90 -0.04 -2.79
CA ILE A 87 -1.40 1.26 -3.23
C ILE A 87 -2.77 1.08 -3.91
N GLY A 88 -2.92 0.12 -4.81
CA GLY A 88 -4.17 -0.16 -5.51
C GLY A 88 -5.30 -0.58 -4.55
N LEU A 89 -5.02 -1.46 -3.59
CA LEU A 89 -6.00 -1.90 -2.58
C LEU A 89 -6.48 -0.73 -1.72
N VAL A 90 -5.55 0.10 -1.24
CA VAL A 90 -5.84 1.27 -0.43
C VAL A 90 -6.62 2.30 -1.24
N THR A 91 -6.24 2.49 -2.50
CA THR A 91 -6.88 3.47 -3.38
C THR A 91 -8.30 3.05 -3.78
N LEU A 92 -8.54 1.75 -3.92
CA LEU A 92 -9.84 1.25 -4.35
C LEU A 92 -10.79 0.98 -3.17
N ALA A 93 -10.33 1.15 -1.93
CA ALA A 93 -11.17 1.16 -0.75
C ALA A 93 -11.88 2.53 -0.61
N PRO A 94 -13.21 2.58 -0.44
CA PRO A 94 -14.17 1.47 -0.44
C PRO A 94 -14.50 1.01 -1.85
N TYR A 95 -14.71 -0.30 -2.04
CA TYR A 95 -15.15 -0.91 -3.31
C TYR A 95 -16.61 -0.57 -3.68
N ASN A 96 -17.05 0.67 -3.44
CA ASN A 96 -18.38 1.17 -3.73
C ASN A 96 -18.38 1.92 -5.05
N PHE A 97 -18.37 1.15 -6.12
CA PHE A 97 -18.51 1.66 -7.47
C PHE A 97 -19.94 2.10 -7.71
N GLU A 98 -20.12 3.37 -8.10
CA GLU A 98 -21.40 3.89 -8.53
C GLU A 98 -21.22 4.62 -9.86
N VAL A 99 -21.61 3.94 -10.93
CA VAL A 99 -21.49 4.43 -12.31
C VAL A 99 -22.84 4.99 -12.74
N SER A 100 -23.05 6.27 -12.48
CA SER A 100 -24.16 7.06 -13.05
C SER A 100 -23.58 8.29 -13.75
N VAL A 101 -24.06 8.58 -14.97
CA VAL A 101 -23.60 9.74 -15.76
C VAL A 101 -23.89 11.04 -15.02
N GLU A 102 -25.07 11.18 -14.43
CA GLU A 102 -25.48 12.34 -13.62
C GLU A 102 -24.49 12.57 -12.47
N LYS A 103 -24.22 11.52 -11.68
CA LYS A 103 -23.26 11.59 -10.57
C LYS A 103 -21.84 11.85 -11.05
N LEU A 104 -21.44 11.32 -12.21
CA LEU A 104 -20.12 11.60 -12.77
C LEU A 104 -19.98 13.08 -13.14
N VAL A 105 -21.02 13.68 -13.71
CA VAL A 105 -21.08 15.12 -14.03
C VAL A 105 -21.07 15.96 -12.76
N ASP A 106 -21.91 15.65 -11.77
CA ASP A 106 -21.95 16.38 -10.49
C ASP A 106 -20.60 16.37 -9.79
N ARG A 107 -19.96 15.20 -9.75
CA ARG A 107 -18.66 15.05 -9.11
C ARG A 107 -17.54 15.72 -9.90
N LEU A 108 -17.62 15.77 -11.23
CA LEU A 108 -16.70 16.56 -12.05
C LEU A 108 -16.87 18.06 -11.78
N GLN A 109 -18.11 18.56 -11.68
CA GLN A 109 -18.38 19.95 -11.35
C GLN A 109 -17.90 20.31 -9.94
N ALA A 110 -18.13 19.44 -8.95
CA ALA A 110 -17.64 19.63 -7.58
C ALA A 110 -16.09 19.68 -7.54
N PHE A 111 -15.44 18.78 -8.28
CA PHE A 111 -13.98 18.78 -8.41
C PHE A 111 -13.46 20.04 -9.11
N LEU A 112 -14.08 20.50 -10.19
CA LEU A 112 -13.68 21.73 -10.88
C LEU A 112 -13.93 22.98 -10.02
N GLY A 113 -14.95 22.95 -9.15
CA GLY A 113 -15.27 24.04 -8.22
C GLY A 113 -14.25 24.18 -7.09
N ASN A 114 -13.66 23.08 -6.61
CA ASN A 114 -12.58 23.11 -5.63
C ASN A 114 -11.58 21.96 -5.84
N PRO A 115 -10.64 22.09 -6.78
CA PRO A 115 -9.75 20.99 -7.16
C PRO A 115 -8.68 20.66 -6.12
N PHE A 116 -8.51 21.51 -5.09
CA PHE A 116 -7.53 21.31 -4.02
C PHE A 116 -8.19 21.20 -2.64
N ALA A 117 -9.45 20.75 -2.59
CA ALA A 117 -10.13 20.51 -1.33
C ALA A 117 -9.35 19.47 -0.49
N THR A 118 -9.11 19.78 0.78
CA THR A 118 -8.44 18.89 1.75
C THR A 118 -9.37 18.51 2.89
N GLY A 119 -9.25 17.26 3.36
CA GLY A 119 -9.89 16.81 4.60
C GLY A 119 -9.06 17.15 5.84
N PRO A 120 -9.64 17.03 7.06
CA PRO A 120 -8.92 17.25 8.31
C PRO A 120 -7.81 16.22 8.60
N GLU A 121 -7.88 15.01 8.03
CA GLU A 121 -6.90 13.92 8.19
C GLU A 121 -5.73 13.96 7.18
N PHE A 122 -5.75 14.97 6.30
CA PHE A 122 -4.84 15.14 5.16
C PHE A 122 -3.35 14.96 5.44
N PRO A 123 -2.74 15.43 6.56
CA PRO A 123 -1.28 15.37 6.71
C PRO A 123 -0.73 13.94 6.79
N ALA A 124 -1.39 13.05 7.54
CA ALA A 124 -0.92 11.69 7.77
C ALA A 124 -1.05 10.82 6.49
N GLU A 125 -2.22 10.89 5.85
CA GLU A 125 -2.48 10.25 4.57
C GLU A 125 -1.57 10.77 3.46
N ALA A 126 -1.33 12.09 3.40
CA ALA A 126 -0.45 12.70 2.42
C ALA A 126 0.99 12.19 2.58
N MET A 127 1.51 12.16 3.82
CA MET A 127 2.85 11.62 4.08
C MET A 127 2.94 10.14 3.69
N LEU A 128 1.95 9.34 4.07
CA LEU A 128 1.94 7.92 3.73
C LEU A 128 1.89 7.70 2.20
N THR A 129 1.09 8.49 1.49
CA THR A 129 1.01 8.48 0.03
C THR A 129 2.38 8.79 -0.58
N VAL A 130 3.04 9.85 -0.13
CA VAL A 130 4.40 10.21 -0.60
C VAL A 130 5.38 9.08 -0.34
N LEU A 131 5.38 8.47 0.85
CA LEU A 131 6.29 7.38 1.20
C LEU A 131 6.04 6.11 0.40
N LEU A 132 4.78 5.71 0.19
CA LEU A 132 4.40 4.53 -0.58
C LEU A 132 4.80 4.69 -2.05
N TYR A 133 4.48 5.84 -2.66
CA TYR A 133 4.87 6.11 -4.05
C TYR A 133 6.38 6.28 -4.22
N ALA A 134 7.08 6.84 -3.23
CA ALA A 134 8.53 6.88 -3.21
C ALA A 134 9.15 5.48 -3.14
N ALA A 135 8.61 4.61 -2.28
CA ALA A 135 9.05 3.23 -2.20
C ALA A 135 8.79 2.47 -3.51
N PHE A 136 7.57 2.57 -4.04
CA PHE A 136 7.18 1.93 -5.30
C PHE A 136 8.10 2.37 -6.44
N SER A 137 8.24 3.68 -6.68
CA SER A 137 9.04 4.19 -7.79
C SER A 137 10.52 3.85 -7.62
N TYR A 138 11.04 3.90 -6.39
CA TYR A 138 12.41 3.51 -6.08
C TYR A 138 12.69 2.07 -6.49
N TYR A 139 11.88 1.12 -6.02
CA TYR A 139 12.07 -0.30 -6.32
C TYR A 139 11.82 -0.60 -7.81
N PHE A 140 10.80 0.01 -8.42
CA PHE A 140 10.48 -0.22 -9.82
C PHE A 140 11.58 0.29 -10.75
N ILE A 141 12.02 1.54 -10.59
CA ILE A 141 13.07 2.15 -11.42
C ILE A 141 14.39 1.40 -11.24
N ARG A 142 14.75 1.09 -9.99
CA ARG A 142 15.98 0.34 -9.70
C ARG A 142 15.91 -1.08 -10.26
N GLY A 143 14.77 -1.76 -10.15
CA GLY A 143 14.54 -3.07 -10.74
C GLY A 143 14.66 -3.05 -12.26
N VAL A 144 14.04 -2.09 -12.93
CA VAL A 144 14.15 -1.95 -14.40
C VAL A 144 15.60 -1.74 -14.81
N TRP A 145 16.34 -0.89 -14.10
CA TRP A 145 17.75 -0.61 -14.40
C TRP A 145 18.68 -1.81 -14.15
N LEU A 146 18.42 -2.60 -13.10
CA LEU A 146 19.24 -3.76 -12.73
C LEU A 146 19.02 -4.94 -13.65
N TYR A 147 17.76 -5.23 -14.00
CA TYR A 147 17.38 -6.52 -14.58
C TYR A 147 17.12 -6.49 -16.08
N PHE A 148 16.94 -5.31 -16.69
CA PHE A 148 16.60 -5.20 -18.10
C PHE A 148 17.75 -4.56 -18.88
N PRO A 149 18.30 -5.23 -19.93
CA PRO A 149 19.47 -4.76 -20.68
C PRO A 149 19.33 -3.34 -21.29
N GLY A 150 18.10 -2.88 -21.52
CA GLY A 150 17.80 -1.52 -22.00
C GLY A 150 17.51 -0.49 -20.90
N GLY A 151 17.33 -0.90 -19.64
CA GLY A 151 16.85 -0.05 -18.54
C GLY A 151 17.73 1.16 -18.24
N ARG A 152 18.99 1.15 -18.70
CA ARG A 152 19.94 2.27 -18.55
C ARG A 152 19.79 3.37 -19.61
N ARG A 153 19.08 3.10 -20.71
CA ARG A 153 18.91 4.09 -21.79
C ARG A 153 18.04 5.24 -21.28
N PRO A 154 18.44 6.51 -21.48
CA PRO A 154 17.67 7.66 -20.99
C PRO A 154 16.20 7.64 -21.42
N GLY A 155 15.91 7.26 -22.67
CA GLY A 155 14.53 7.16 -23.16
C GLY A 155 13.69 6.09 -22.45
N ILE A 156 14.30 4.96 -22.08
CA ILE A 156 13.60 3.91 -21.31
C ILE A 156 13.37 4.40 -19.88
N LEU A 157 14.36 5.05 -19.26
CA LEU A 157 14.21 5.60 -17.91
C LEU A 157 13.08 6.66 -17.85
N ILE A 158 13.02 7.57 -18.83
CA ILE A 158 11.92 8.54 -18.96
C ILE A 158 10.59 7.79 -19.10
N GLY A 159 10.53 6.75 -19.93
CA GLY A 159 9.34 5.91 -20.08
C GLY A 159 8.90 5.24 -18.78
N VAL A 160 9.85 4.76 -17.97
CA VAL A 160 9.58 4.13 -16.66
C VAL A 160 9.06 5.15 -15.64
N VAL A 161 9.67 6.34 -15.57
CA VAL A 161 9.18 7.41 -14.69
C VAL A 161 7.78 7.88 -15.12
N ALA A 162 7.58 8.04 -16.42
CA ALA A 162 6.27 8.37 -16.99
C ALA A 162 5.24 7.27 -16.67
N PHE A 163 5.60 5.99 -16.76
CA PHE A 163 4.73 4.89 -16.36
C PHE A 163 4.32 4.97 -14.88
N CYS A 164 5.25 5.26 -13.96
CA CYS A 164 4.92 5.48 -12.55
C CYS A 164 3.92 6.64 -12.38
N ALA A 165 4.16 7.77 -13.04
CA ALA A 165 3.30 8.95 -12.96
C ALA A 165 1.90 8.70 -13.56
N LEU A 166 1.84 8.00 -14.69
CA LEU A 166 0.59 7.59 -15.34
C LEU A 166 -0.17 6.56 -14.49
N THR A 167 0.51 5.71 -13.74
CA THR A 167 -0.12 4.78 -12.81
C THR A 167 -0.84 5.51 -11.68
N ALA A 168 -0.19 6.51 -11.08
CA ALA A 168 -0.83 7.36 -10.08
C ALA A 168 -2.05 8.11 -10.64
N LEU A 169 -1.92 8.65 -11.86
CA LEU A 169 -3.03 9.33 -12.54
C LEU A 169 -4.18 8.36 -12.88
N ALA A 170 -3.87 7.15 -13.37
CA ALA A 170 -4.88 6.15 -13.69
C ALA A 170 -5.64 5.69 -12.44
N LEU A 171 -4.93 5.54 -11.33
CA LEU A 171 -5.53 5.26 -10.03
C LEU A 171 -6.45 6.39 -9.58
N GLU A 172 -6.05 7.65 -9.72
CA GLU A 172 -6.92 8.80 -9.43
C GLU A 172 -8.15 8.85 -10.35
N LEU A 173 -7.95 8.64 -11.65
CA LEU A 173 -9.05 8.56 -12.62
C LEU A 173 -10.02 7.41 -12.30
N SER A 174 -9.51 6.27 -11.83
CA SER A 174 -10.35 5.15 -11.41
C SER A 174 -11.26 5.52 -10.23
N GLN A 175 -10.79 6.38 -9.32
CA GLN A 175 -11.58 6.86 -8.18
C GLN A 175 -12.76 7.75 -8.60
N PHE A 176 -12.81 8.25 -9.85
CA PHE A 176 -14.01 8.94 -10.35
C PHE A 176 -15.24 8.04 -10.36
N THR A 177 -15.05 6.72 -10.28
CA THR A 177 -16.14 5.74 -10.19
C THR A 177 -16.56 5.43 -8.75
N LEU A 178 -15.78 5.85 -7.74
CA LEU A 178 -16.07 5.62 -6.33
C LEU A 178 -17.02 6.67 -5.76
N ARG A 179 -17.99 6.21 -4.96
CA ARG A 179 -19.07 7.03 -4.39
C ARG A 179 -18.61 8.02 -3.32
N ASP A 180 -17.83 7.53 -2.36
CA ASP A 180 -17.61 8.22 -1.09
C ASP A 180 -16.20 8.85 -0.99
N ARG A 181 -15.43 8.85 -2.10
CA ARG A 181 -14.06 9.38 -2.09
C ARG A 181 -14.03 10.85 -2.48
N ARG A 182 -13.46 11.68 -1.60
CA ARG A 182 -13.14 13.08 -1.91
C ARG A 182 -12.03 13.10 -2.94
N ARG A 183 -12.20 13.93 -3.97
CA ARG A 183 -11.32 14.00 -5.13
C ARG A 183 -10.51 15.27 -5.00
N SER A 184 -9.21 15.16 -5.21
CA SER A 184 -8.31 16.31 -5.11
C SER A 184 -7.16 16.15 -6.08
N LEU A 185 -6.78 17.23 -6.77
CA LEU A 185 -5.52 17.28 -7.52
C LEU A 185 -4.31 17.13 -6.59
N LEU A 186 -4.49 17.31 -5.28
CA LEU A 186 -3.41 17.08 -4.31
C LEU A 186 -2.97 15.62 -4.28
N ASP A 187 -3.88 14.66 -4.45
CA ASP A 187 -3.56 13.23 -4.36
C ASP A 187 -2.58 12.78 -5.46
N PRO A 188 -2.82 13.05 -6.76
CA PRO A 188 -1.85 12.74 -7.80
C PRO A 188 -0.59 13.61 -7.68
N LEU A 189 -0.67 14.85 -7.19
CA LEU A 189 0.52 15.69 -6.96
C LEU A 189 1.43 15.12 -5.88
N LEU A 190 0.85 14.63 -4.77
CA LEU A 190 1.58 13.96 -3.69
C LEU A 190 2.17 12.63 -4.16
N ALA A 191 1.42 11.86 -4.94
CA ALA A 191 1.93 10.66 -5.58
C ALA A 191 3.11 10.97 -6.52
N TRP A 192 3.02 12.01 -7.35
CA TRP A 192 4.10 12.45 -8.24
C TRP A 192 5.31 12.97 -7.46
N TRP A 193 5.09 13.65 -6.33
CA TRP A 193 6.17 14.04 -5.43
C TRP A 193 6.89 12.82 -4.85
N GLY A 194 6.15 11.84 -4.35
CA GLY A 194 6.70 10.55 -3.92
C GLY A 194 7.49 9.89 -5.05
N ILE A 195 6.92 9.80 -6.25
CA ILE A 195 7.58 9.24 -7.43
C ILE A 195 8.90 9.97 -7.72
N ALA A 196 8.91 11.30 -7.71
CA ALA A 196 10.09 12.12 -7.96
C ALA A 196 11.19 11.85 -6.91
N VAL A 197 10.83 11.79 -5.62
CA VAL A 197 11.75 11.48 -4.52
C VAL A 197 12.34 10.08 -4.69
N GLY A 198 11.51 9.06 -4.90
CA GLY A 198 11.96 7.68 -5.09
C GLY A 198 12.83 7.52 -6.34
N ALA A 199 12.47 8.17 -7.44
CA ALA A 199 13.25 8.21 -8.68
C ALA A 199 14.62 8.86 -8.48
N ALA A 200 14.66 10.02 -7.80
CA ALA A 200 15.91 10.72 -7.51
C ALA A 200 16.85 9.86 -6.67
N ILE A 201 16.34 9.20 -5.63
CA ILE A 201 17.14 8.31 -4.77
C ILE A 201 17.60 7.08 -5.54
N ALA A 202 16.72 6.44 -6.31
CA ALA A 202 17.09 5.31 -7.17
C ALA A 202 18.22 5.71 -8.13
N LEU A 203 18.08 6.84 -8.82
CA LEU A 203 19.09 7.33 -9.76
C LEU A 203 20.42 7.66 -9.09
N ALA A 204 20.38 8.32 -7.93
CA ALA A 204 21.59 8.61 -7.15
C ALA A 204 22.31 7.32 -6.74
N GLN A 205 21.58 6.31 -6.27
CA GLN A 205 22.16 5.02 -5.90
C GLN A 205 22.69 4.23 -7.10
N MET A 206 21.99 4.26 -8.24
CA MET A 206 22.43 3.63 -9.48
C MET A 206 23.72 4.27 -10.00
N LYS A 207 23.84 5.59 -9.94
CA LYS A 207 25.08 6.31 -10.27
C LYS A 207 26.24 5.89 -9.35
N ARG A 208 25.99 5.79 -8.03
CA ARG A 208 26.99 5.31 -7.05
C ARG A 208 27.39 3.86 -7.27
N LEU A 209 26.45 3.00 -7.69
CA LEU A 209 26.73 1.60 -8.01
C LEU A 209 27.59 1.50 -9.28
N ALA A 210 27.28 2.30 -10.31
CA ALA A 210 28.05 2.32 -11.56
C ALA A 210 29.49 2.81 -11.37
N SER A 211 29.76 3.67 -10.38
CA SER A 211 31.10 4.18 -10.07
C SER A 211 31.97 3.24 -9.24
N ARG A 212 31.49 2.04 -8.88
CA ARG A 212 32.20 1.08 -8.01
C ARG A 212 32.65 -0.16 -8.78
N PRO A 213 33.84 -0.12 -9.43
CA PRO A 213 34.34 -1.24 -10.22
C PRO A 213 34.60 -2.49 -9.39
N GLU A 214 34.84 -2.39 -8.07
CA GLU A 214 35.01 -3.55 -7.20
C GLU A 214 33.76 -4.44 -7.11
N LEU A 215 32.57 -3.87 -7.24
CA LEU A 215 31.30 -4.61 -7.20
C LEU A 215 31.05 -5.44 -8.47
N SER A 216 31.85 -5.21 -9.52
CA SER A 216 31.83 -6.03 -10.74
C SER A 216 32.54 -7.37 -10.57
N ARG A 217 33.42 -7.50 -9.56
CA ARG A 217 34.33 -8.65 -9.40
C ARG A 217 33.75 -9.80 -8.60
N SER A 218 32.73 -9.54 -7.77
CA SER A 218 32.14 -10.54 -6.88
C SER A 218 30.64 -10.34 -6.76
N LEU A 219 29.88 -11.38 -7.09
CA LEU A 219 28.42 -11.41 -6.94
C LEU A 219 28.02 -11.17 -5.47
N TRP A 220 28.75 -11.76 -4.54
CA TRP A 220 28.52 -11.60 -3.10
C TRP A 220 28.61 -10.13 -2.65
N HIS A 221 29.70 -9.45 -2.99
CA HIS A 221 29.89 -8.04 -2.62
C HIS A 221 28.82 -7.14 -3.24
N ARG A 222 28.39 -7.47 -4.46
CA ARG A 222 27.28 -6.76 -5.13
C ARG A 222 25.96 -6.98 -4.39
N MET A 223 25.63 -8.22 -4.05
CA MET A 223 24.41 -8.54 -3.30
C MET A 223 24.40 -7.84 -1.94
N GLU A 224 25.50 -7.92 -1.19
CA GLU A 224 25.63 -7.25 0.10
C GLU A 224 25.45 -5.73 -0.02
N TYR A 225 26.05 -5.12 -1.06
CA TYR A 225 25.85 -3.71 -1.35
C TYR A 225 24.38 -3.38 -1.68
N LEU A 226 23.73 -4.18 -2.54
CA LEU A 226 22.34 -3.97 -2.94
C LEU A 226 21.37 -4.09 -1.75
N ILE A 227 21.59 -5.08 -0.87
CA ILE A 227 20.83 -5.27 0.37
C ILE A 227 21.04 -4.05 1.27
N ARG A 228 22.29 -3.63 1.47
CA ARG A 228 22.62 -2.47 2.30
C ARG A 228 21.97 -1.19 1.79
N THR A 229 21.96 -0.94 0.48
CA THR A 229 21.34 0.27 -0.09
C THR A 229 19.82 0.25 -0.02
N ASN A 230 19.19 -0.93 -0.18
CA ASN A 230 17.75 -1.10 0.04
C ASN A 230 17.38 -0.80 1.50
N GLN A 231 18.14 -1.36 2.44
CA GLN A 231 17.95 -1.11 3.87
C GLN A 231 18.19 0.36 4.24
N GLN A 232 19.22 1.01 3.68
CA GLN A 232 19.45 2.45 3.89
C GLN A 232 18.28 3.31 3.40
N PHE A 233 17.69 2.95 2.25
CA PHE A 233 16.52 3.63 1.74
C PHE A 233 15.30 3.46 2.66
N LEU A 234 15.00 2.23 3.08
CA LEU A 234 13.91 1.96 4.02
C LEU A 234 14.10 2.67 5.36
N ASN A 235 15.31 2.65 5.92
CA ASN A 235 15.63 3.39 7.13
C ASN A 235 15.39 4.89 6.94
N GLY A 236 15.75 5.45 5.79
CA GLY A 236 15.47 6.85 5.45
C GLY A 236 13.97 7.15 5.44
N LEU A 237 13.16 6.25 4.85
CA LEU A 237 11.70 6.37 4.86
C LEU A 237 11.14 6.27 6.29
N GLY A 238 11.62 5.32 7.08
CA GLY A 238 11.19 5.13 8.47
C GLY A 238 11.54 6.33 9.35
N VAL A 239 12.76 6.88 9.23
CA VAL A 239 13.14 8.13 9.91
C VAL A 239 12.22 9.27 9.50
N THR A 240 11.95 9.42 8.20
CA THR A 240 11.06 10.48 7.69
C THR A 240 9.65 10.33 8.25
N TYR A 241 9.12 9.10 8.26
CA TYR A 241 7.84 8.76 8.86
C TYR A 241 7.79 9.13 10.34
N PHE A 242 8.76 8.67 11.14
CA PHE A 242 8.79 8.95 12.58
C PHE A 242 9.00 10.43 12.89
N LEU A 243 9.84 11.14 12.15
CA LEU A 243 10.04 12.58 12.34
C LEU A 243 8.78 13.37 11.99
N PHE A 244 8.09 13.00 10.93
CA PHE A 244 6.83 13.61 10.55
C PHE A 244 5.78 13.42 11.64
N PHE A 245 5.60 12.19 12.10
CA PHE A 245 4.62 11.90 13.14
C PHE A 245 5.03 12.44 14.51
N ALA A 246 6.33 12.51 14.83
CA ALA A 246 6.81 13.19 16.03
C ALA A 246 6.52 14.69 15.95
N ALA A 247 6.82 15.34 14.82
CA ALA A 247 6.49 16.74 14.60
C ALA A 247 4.98 16.95 14.75
N PHE A 248 4.16 16.11 14.13
CA PHE A 248 2.71 16.17 14.28
C PHE A 248 2.29 15.93 15.75
N ALA A 249 2.94 15.00 16.45
CA ALA A 249 2.67 14.63 17.83
C ALA A 249 3.09 15.66 18.89
N PHE A 250 4.07 16.50 18.58
CA PHE A 250 4.61 17.48 19.53
C PHE A 250 4.34 18.93 19.14
N LEU A 251 3.96 19.23 17.89
CA LEU A 251 3.52 20.57 17.50
C LEU A 251 2.15 20.87 18.13
N PRO A 252 2.02 21.97 18.89
CA PRO A 252 0.75 22.44 19.42
C PRO A 252 -0.02 23.09 18.27
N LEU A 253 -0.59 22.28 17.38
CA LEU A 253 -1.43 22.74 16.28
C LEU A 253 -2.83 23.15 16.78
N GLY A 254 -2.93 23.98 17.82
CA GLY A 254 -4.19 24.59 18.25
C GLY A 254 -5.36 23.63 18.57
N ILE A 255 -5.11 22.32 18.69
CA ILE A 255 -6.15 21.34 18.97
C ILE A 255 -6.48 21.43 20.46
N GLN A 256 -7.65 21.99 20.78
CA GLN A 256 -8.16 22.03 22.15
C GLN A 256 -8.34 20.59 22.67
N TRP A 257 -7.71 20.32 23.80
CA TRP A 257 -7.86 19.05 24.51
C TRP A 257 -9.23 19.01 25.18
N ASP A 258 -10.23 18.45 24.51
CA ASP A 258 -11.53 18.24 25.13
C ASP A 258 -11.50 17.00 26.05
N THR A 259 -11.02 17.21 27.27
CA THR A 259 -10.88 16.17 28.29
C THR A 259 -12.22 15.67 28.84
N THR A 260 -13.32 16.41 28.62
CA THR A 260 -14.65 16.00 29.09
C THR A 260 -15.18 14.75 28.38
N ARG A 261 -14.59 14.39 27.23
CA ARG A 261 -14.96 13.21 26.43
C ARG A 261 -14.21 11.92 26.81
N LEU A 262 -13.26 11.98 27.74
CA LEU A 262 -12.56 10.77 28.20
C LEU A 262 -13.52 9.77 28.86
N GLY A 263 -14.51 10.25 29.62
CA GLY A 263 -15.51 9.39 30.28
C GLY A 263 -16.38 8.60 29.30
N THR A 264 -16.88 9.24 28.24
CA THR A 264 -17.66 8.58 27.17
C THR A 264 -16.80 7.61 26.35
N LYS A 265 -15.51 7.92 26.14
CA LYS A 265 -14.57 6.97 25.50
C LYS A 265 -14.37 5.69 26.32
N TRP A 266 -14.30 5.81 27.66
CA TRP A 266 -14.20 4.64 28.54
C TRP A 266 -15.48 3.78 28.48
N GLU A 267 -16.66 4.39 28.44
CA GLU A 267 -17.92 3.64 28.28
C GLU A 267 -17.96 2.83 26.97
N PHE A 268 -17.53 3.41 25.83
CA PHE A 268 -17.45 2.68 24.56
C PHE A 268 -16.38 1.57 24.55
N PHE A 269 -15.31 1.73 25.33
CA PHE A 269 -14.29 0.69 25.49
C PHE A 269 -14.84 -0.51 26.27
N TYR A 270 -15.59 -0.29 27.35
CA TYR A 270 -16.19 -1.36 28.16
C TYR A 270 -17.48 -1.94 27.57
N HIS A 271 -18.19 -1.19 26.72
CA HIS A 271 -19.41 -1.62 26.03
C HIS A 271 -19.27 -1.55 24.50
N PRO A 272 -18.40 -2.37 23.89
CA PRO A 272 -18.03 -2.30 22.46
C PRO A 272 -19.20 -2.48 21.50
N TYR A 273 -20.28 -3.13 21.96
CA TYR A 273 -21.49 -3.37 21.19
C TYR A 273 -22.41 -2.14 21.13
N GLN A 274 -22.41 -1.26 22.13
CA GLN A 274 -23.26 -0.08 22.14
C GLN A 274 -22.99 0.81 20.92
N TRP A 275 -21.73 0.91 20.47
CA TRP A 275 -21.40 1.68 19.27
C TRP A 275 -22.03 1.11 17.99
N MET A 276 -22.05 -0.22 17.80
CA MET A 276 -22.71 -0.85 16.65
C MET A 276 -24.22 -0.53 16.59
N PHE A 277 -24.83 -0.24 17.73
CA PHE A 277 -26.26 0.08 17.85
C PHE A 277 -26.55 1.59 17.90
N VAL A 278 -25.63 2.40 18.44
CA VAL A 278 -25.79 3.85 18.66
C VAL A 278 -25.34 4.68 17.47
N ALA A 279 -24.24 4.31 16.80
CA ALA A 279 -23.68 5.15 15.74
C ALA A 279 -24.56 5.21 14.49
N LYS A 280 -25.42 4.19 14.24
CA LYS A 280 -26.12 3.98 12.96
C LYS A 280 -25.19 4.18 11.74
N GLU A 281 -23.89 4.07 11.94
CA GLU A 281 -22.90 4.34 10.92
C GLU A 281 -22.95 3.22 9.88
N ASN A 282 -22.83 3.62 8.61
CA ASN A 282 -22.81 2.69 7.52
C ASN A 282 -21.63 1.72 7.74
N ARG A 283 -21.89 0.41 7.72
CA ARG A 283 -20.85 -0.63 7.93
C ARG A 283 -19.64 -0.45 7.02
N LEU A 284 -19.85 0.14 5.85
CA LEU A 284 -18.78 0.52 4.95
C LEU A 284 -17.80 1.49 5.60
N VAL A 285 -18.29 2.53 6.28
CA VAL A 285 -17.45 3.51 6.99
C VAL A 285 -16.60 2.80 8.04
N ILE A 286 -17.20 1.87 8.77
CA ILE A 286 -16.47 1.05 9.75
C ILE A 286 -15.33 0.27 9.10
N VAL A 287 -15.56 -0.36 7.95
CA VAL A 287 -14.54 -1.11 7.22
C VAL A 287 -13.46 -0.19 6.66
N LEU A 288 -13.84 1.02 6.23
CA LEU A 288 -12.90 2.00 5.70
C LEU A 288 -11.96 2.52 6.77
N ASP A 289 -12.53 2.95 7.89
CA ASP A 289 -11.75 3.34 9.07
C ASP A 289 -10.82 2.18 9.48
N TRP A 290 -11.31 0.93 9.41
CA TRP A 290 -10.51 -0.25 9.72
C TRP A 290 -9.31 -0.42 8.79
N LEU A 291 -9.51 -0.23 7.48
CA LEU A 291 -8.46 -0.35 6.47
C LEU A 291 -7.46 0.81 6.56
N GLU A 292 -7.94 2.03 6.75
CA GLU A 292 -7.12 3.23 6.85
C GLU A 292 -6.21 3.16 8.08
N ILE A 293 -6.80 2.87 9.25
CA ILE A 293 -6.07 2.69 10.50
C ILE A 293 -5.13 1.49 10.38
N GLY A 294 -5.62 0.37 9.84
CA GLY A 294 -4.81 -0.80 9.60
C GLY A 294 -3.57 -0.50 8.74
N LEU A 295 -3.70 0.33 7.71
CA LEU A 295 -2.59 0.73 6.85
C LEU A 295 -1.61 1.69 7.54
N LEU A 296 -2.13 2.67 8.28
CA LEU A 296 -1.30 3.60 9.04
C LEU A 296 -0.40 2.83 10.03
N PHE A 297 -1.02 1.92 10.78
CA PHE A 297 -0.35 1.07 11.75
C PHE A 297 0.48 -0.04 11.11
N PHE A 298 0.17 -0.44 9.87
CA PHE A 298 1.03 -1.32 9.07
C PHE A 298 2.39 -0.67 8.79
N ALA A 299 2.40 0.57 8.30
CA ALA A 299 3.64 1.29 8.06
C ALA A 299 4.45 1.43 9.37
N GLN A 300 3.75 1.72 10.46
CA GLN A 300 4.33 1.79 11.79
C GLN A 300 4.95 0.45 12.23
N GLY A 301 4.20 -0.65 12.15
CA GLY A 301 4.69 -1.99 12.51
C GLY A 301 5.89 -2.41 11.67
N PHE A 302 5.85 -2.15 10.36
CA PHE A 302 6.95 -2.44 9.44
C PHE A 302 8.22 -1.67 9.80
N PHE A 303 8.13 -0.35 9.97
CA PHE A 303 9.30 0.45 10.32
C PHE A 303 9.83 0.12 11.71
N VAL A 304 8.96 -0.17 12.69
CA VAL A 304 9.38 -0.63 14.03
C VAL A 304 10.10 -1.96 13.96
N ALA A 305 9.54 -2.96 13.28
CA ALA A 305 10.18 -4.26 13.12
C ALA A 305 11.57 -4.13 12.50
N ASN A 306 11.66 -3.39 11.38
CA ASN A 306 12.91 -3.14 10.69
C ASN A 306 13.93 -2.44 11.60
N TRP A 307 13.45 -1.48 12.39
CA TRP A 307 14.27 -0.73 13.33
C TRP A 307 14.73 -1.59 14.51
N ILE A 308 13.87 -2.46 15.07
CA ILE A 308 14.22 -3.37 16.17
C ILE A 308 15.21 -4.43 15.71
N ASN A 309 14.97 -5.07 14.56
CA ASN A 309 15.87 -6.09 14.02
C ASN A 309 17.27 -5.51 13.78
N ARG A 310 17.34 -4.26 13.35
CA ARG A 310 18.62 -3.60 13.06
C ARG A 310 19.31 -3.03 14.30
N TYR A 311 18.54 -2.39 15.18
CA TYR A 311 19.09 -1.59 16.26
C TYR A 311 18.91 -2.24 17.65
N GLY A 312 17.83 -2.99 17.85
CA GLY A 312 17.47 -3.64 19.12
C GLY A 312 18.32 -4.85 19.47
N ALA A 313 18.72 -5.66 18.49
CA ALA A 313 19.54 -6.86 18.72
C ALA A 313 21.06 -6.59 18.86
N GLY A 314 21.49 -5.34 18.68
CA GLY A 314 22.91 -4.99 18.73
C GLY A 314 23.51 -5.03 20.15
N GLU A 315 24.76 -5.48 20.25
CA GLU A 315 25.58 -5.35 21.47
C GLU A 315 25.94 -3.89 21.76
N ASN A 316 25.91 -3.02 20.74
CA ASN A 316 26.25 -1.61 20.87
C ASN A 316 25.14 -0.81 21.61
N PRO A 317 25.45 -0.13 22.73
CA PRO A 317 24.50 0.67 23.50
C PRO A 317 23.76 1.73 22.67
N ARG A 318 24.45 2.37 21.71
CA ARG A 318 23.83 3.37 20.83
C ARG A 318 22.71 2.78 19.98
N SER A 319 22.91 1.55 19.52
CA SER A 319 21.93 0.79 18.75
C SER A 319 20.66 0.57 19.58
N ARG A 320 20.82 0.09 20.82
CA ARG A 320 19.69 -0.14 21.72
C ARG A 320 18.91 1.13 22.04
N VAL A 321 19.60 2.25 22.26
CA VAL A 321 18.94 3.56 22.47
C VAL A 321 18.08 3.94 21.28
N TRP A 322 18.57 3.79 20.05
CA TRP A 322 17.75 4.02 18.86
C TRP A 322 16.55 3.09 18.79
N GLY A 323 16.72 1.80 19.11
CA GLY A 323 15.62 0.83 19.19
C GLY A 323 14.51 1.26 20.15
N ILE A 324 14.89 1.67 21.37
CA ILE A 324 13.97 2.15 22.40
C ILE A 324 13.27 3.45 21.95
N THR A 325 14.00 4.39 21.34
CA THR A 325 13.42 5.64 20.83
C THR A 325 12.35 5.39 19.76
N GLY A 326 12.59 4.47 18.81
CA GLY A 326 11.61 4.12 17.79
C GLY A 326 10.34 3.49 18.38
N LEU A 327 10.51 2.62 19.38
CA LEU A 327 9.39 2.02 20.12
C LEU A 327 8.60 3.06 20.93
N MET A 328 9.28 3.99 21.61
CA MET A 328 8.63 5.06 22.38
C MET A 328 7.86 6.03 21.48
N LEU A 329 8.44 6.42 20.33
CA LEU A 329 7.75 7.24 19.33
C LEU A 329 6.51 6.51 18.79
N THR A 330 6.62 5.21 18.55
CA THR A 330 5.50 4.37 18.12
C THR A 330 4.37 4.36 19.15
N LEU A 331 4.71 4.14 20.42
CA LEU A 331 3.73 4.18 21.50
C LEU A 331 3.11 5.57 21.64
N ALA A 332 3.88 6.65 21.49
CA ALA A 332 3.39 8.02 21.52
C ALA A 332 2.43 8.33 20.36
N ILE A 333 2.72 7.85 19.15
CA ILE A 333 1.85 7.98 17.97
C ILE A 333 0.54 7.22 18.17
N GLY A 334 0.62 5.96 18.63
CA GLY A 334 -0.56 5.15 18.91
C GLY A 334 -1.43 5.74 20.04
N ALA A 335 -0.79 6.21 21.12
CA ALA A 335 -1.47 6.89 22.22
C ALA A 335 -2.13 8.19 21.76
N ARG A 336 -1.44 8.98 20.92
CA ARG A 336 -1.99 10.22 20.37
C ARG A 336 -3.19 9.94 19.46
N PHE A 337 -3.08 8.95 18.57
CA PHE A 337 -4.19 8.53 17.72
C PHE A 337 -5.43 8.19 18.55
N PHE A 338 -5.26 7.46 19.65
CA PHE A 338 -6.32 7.12 20.59
C PHE A 338 -6.89 8.34 21.36
N ILE A 339 -6.04 9.31 21.70
CA ILE A 339 -6.45 10.52 22.41
C ILE A 339 -7.26 11.46 21.51
N PHE A 340 -6.94 11.58 20.22
CA PHE A 340 -7.57 12.55 19.31
C PHE A 340 -8.74 12.02 18.48
N THR A 341 -8.85 10.71 18.25
CA THR A 341 -10.07 10.14 17.66
C THR A 341 -11.25 10.39 18.60
N GLN A 342 -12.37 10.92 18.10
CA GLN A 342 -13.47 11.36 18.97
C GLN A 342 -14.12 10.20 19.76
N ALA A 343 -14.05 8.98 19.21
CA ALA A 343 -14.40 7.74 19.89
C ALA A 343 -13.61 6.57 19.28
N PRO A 344 -12.36 6.29 19.73
CA PRO A 344 -11.65 5.10 19.26
C PRO A 344 -12.41 3.86 19.71
N HIS A 345 -13.16 3.27 18.79
CA HIS A 345 -13.88 2.03 19.04
C HIS A 345 -12.89 0.85 19.05
N TRP A 346 -13.24 -0.21 19.77
CA TRP A 346 -12.42 -1.43 19.86
C TRP A 346 -12.01 -1.98 18.49
N THR A 347 -12.83 -1.78 17.45
CA THR A 347 -12.45 -2.19 16.09
C THR A 347 -11.30 -1.34 15.55
N GLN A 348 -11.20 -0.03 15.81
CA GLN A 348 -10.01 0.77 15.44
C GLN A 348 -8.74 0.26 16.13
N LEU A 349 -8.84 -0.11 17.41
CA LEU A 349 -7.72 -0.71 18.14
C LEU A 349 -7.30 -2.05 17.53
N LEU A 350 -8.27 -2.90 17.15
CA LEU A 350 -7.98 -4.14 16.45
C LEU A 350 -7.40 -3.90 15.06
N ALA A 351 -7.90 -2.92 14.31
CA ALA A 351 -7.31 -2.50 13.04
C ALA A 351 -5.85 -2.10 13.22
N GLY A 352 -5.56 -1.26 14.21
CA GLY A 352 -4.20 -0.84 14.54
C GLY A 352 -3.32 -2.03 14.92
N GLY A 353 -3.81 -2.93 15.78
CA GLY A 353 -3.09 -4.14 16.19
C GLY A 353 -2.81 -5.10 15.03
N VAL A 354 -3.81 -5.34 14.17
CA VAL A 354 -3.69 -6.16 12.96
C VAL A 354 -2.76 -5.49 11.94
N GLY A 355 -2.83 -4.18 11.81
CA GLY A 355 -1.90 -3.37 11.02
C GLY A 355 -0.47 -3.57 11.48
N ILE A 356 -0.17 -3.34 12.76
CA ILE A 356 1.17 -3.57 13.33
C ILE A 356 1.65 -5.00 13.05
N TRP A 357 0.80 -5.98 13.31
CA TRP A 357 1.12 -7.40 13.10
C TRP A 357 1.47 -7.69 11.63
N TRP A 358 0.66 -7.20 10.69
CA TRP A 358 0.95 -7.33 9.26
C TRP A 358 2.21 -6.59 8.85
N GLY A 359 2.51 -5.43 9.45
CA GLY A 359 3.75 -4.70 9.22
C GLY A 359 4.98 -5.49 9.63
N ILE A 360 4.93 -6.17 10.79
CA ILE A 360 5.98 -7.08 11.26
C ILE A 360 6.15 -8.26 10.29
N VAL A 361 5.04 -8.90 9.89
CA VAL A 361 5.06 -10.01 8.93
C VAL A 361 5.65 -9.58 7.58
N PHE A 362 5.35 -8.36 7.14
CA PHE A 362 5.88 -7.82 5.89
C PHE A 362 7.39 -7.55 5.95
N GLU A 363 7.93 -7.26 7.13
CA GLU A 363 9.38 -7.13 7.32
C GLU A 363 10.09 -8.48 7.16
N GLU A 364 9.54 -9.54 7.74
CA GLU A 364 10.04 -10.90 7.53
C GLU A 364 9.99 -11.31 6.05
N PHE A 365 8.93 -10.89 5.34
CA PHE A 365 8.80 -11.13 3.91
C PHE A 365 9.83 -10.32 3.10
N PHE A 366 10.06 -9.06 3.48
CA PHE A 366 11.10 -8.21 2.91
C PHE A 366 12.48 -8.86 3.07
N ASP A 367 12.82 -9.28 4.28
CA ASP A 367 14.09 -9.95 4.56
C ASP A 367 14.19 -11.26 3.79
N PHE A 368 13.13 -12.05 3.69
CA PHE A 368 13.08 -13.26 2.86
C PHE A 368 13.41 -12.96 1.39
N ILE A 369 12.78 -11.93 0.79
CA ILE A 369 12.98 -11.53 -0.60
C ILE A 369 14.44 -11.15 -0.86
N PHE A 370 15.06 -10.37 0.02
CA PHE A 370 16.40 -9.81 -0.23
C PHE A 370 17.55 -10.68 0.27
N THR A 371 17.33 -11.56 1.24
CA THR A 371 18.41 -12.37 1.84
C THR A 371 18.38 -13.84 1.42
N ARG A 372 17.19 -14.43 1.21
CA ARG A 372 17.04 -15.87 0.93
C ARG A 372 16.73 -16.19 -0.52
N HIS A 373 16.29 -15.21 -1.29
CA HIS A 373 16.07 -15.39 -2.73
C HIS A 373 17.38 -15.09 -3.49
N PRO A 374 18.04 -16.10 -4.09
CA PRO A 374 19.29 -15.84 -4.82
C PRO A 374 19.01 -14.88 -5.99
N TYR A 375 19.76 -13.79 -6.04
CA TYR A 375 19.79 -12.90 -7.21
C TYR A 375 20.19 -13.72 -8.43
N ASP A 376 19.61 -13.40 -9.58
CA ASP A 376 19.96 -14.07 -10.82
C ASP A 376 21.46 -13.89 -11.13
N GLU A 377 22.22 -14.99 -11.20
CA GLU A 377 23.66 -14.96 -11.53
C GLU A 377 23.91 -14.37 -12.93
N THR A 378 22.89 -14.32 -13.78
CA THR A 378 22.97 -13.79 -15.14
C THR A 378 22.92 -12.27 -15.23
N ILE A 379 22.77 -11.51 -14.12
CA ILE A 379 22.73 -10.04 -14.17
C ILE A 379 24.06 -9.54 -14.76
N PRO A 380 24.07 -9.04 -16.00
CA PRO A 380 25.30 -8.85 -16.74
C PRO A 380 26.17 -7.78 -16.06
N VAL A 381 27.40 -8.16 -15.76
CA VAL A 381 28.48 -7.25 -15.35
C VAL A 381 28.95 -6.50 -16.60
N ARG A 382 28.12 -5.60 -17.14
CA ARG A 382 28.58 -4.71 -18.20
C ARG A 382 29.16 -3.45 -17.55
N PRO A 383 30.44 -3.12 -17.82
CA PRO A 383 31.04 -1.87 -17.37
C PRO A 383 30.19 -0.69 -17.84
N PRO A 384 30.21 0.45 -17.12
CA PRO A 384 29.54 1.66 -17.57
C PRO A 384 29.97 1.97 -19.00
N VAL A 385 29.00 2.16 -19.89
CA VAL A 385 29.26 2.75 -21.21
C VAL A 385 29.62 4.21 -20.94
N GLY A 386 30.87 4.56 -21.21
CA GLY A 386 31.39 5.92 -21.07
C GLY A 386 30.71 6.90 -22.00
#